data_AF-A0A9R0SU11-F1
#
_entry.id   AF-A0A9R0SU11-F1
#
_cell.length_a   1.000
_cell.length_b   1.000
_cell.length_c   1.000
_cell.angle_alpha   90.00
_cell.angle_beta   90.00
_cell.angle_gamma   90.00
#
_symmetry.space_group_name_H-M   'P 1'
#
loop_
_entity.id
_entity.type
_entity.pdbx_description
1 polymer ?
#
loop_
_entity_poly.entity_id
_entity_poly.type
_entity_poly.pdbx_seq_one_letter_code
_entity_poly.pdbx_strand_id
1 'polypeptide(L)'
;MQFLLACSQGDLRRAKALVNGMDKDDRESLASVRVEGCGALHSAAGSGDMAICKYLVEQLGFDVDSDASSGLTPLSFAVAHGEMTAARYFLEKGANPNTKSSSTGTTPLHEAVATGCDEIARLLLSKGANVDAPSPHGTPLVAAAAHGKFNAMKILLEHHADPNKVSWDFGTPLTTVLYATPDRMNESTCLECVKLLVKAGADVNCTIPETPLAIATNNGLTTCLKYLLEVGANINVPANQVKKSDSDSKAPLKSSGAKAVRGKNYVAASKLCSEGKSSDKDRKARLKSQGAKAVEGKDYAAASKFYTEAIKLDPADAVLYSNRSLCYLKCGEEYDALIDANACISLDPKWHKGYYRKGAALMSLLEYKEASDAFSAGMKLKPNNKEMQEAHREAVEAMRKEQSEPSLYALD
;
A
#
# COMPACT_ATOMS: atom_id res chain seq x y z
N MET A 1 -24.46 22.69 20.02
CA MET A 1 -25.17 22.09 18.86
C MET A 1 -25.62 23.12 17.82
N GLN A 2 -26.33 24.21 18.18
CA GLN A 2 -26.84 25.19 17.19
C GLN A 2 -25.77 25.87 16.33
N PHE A 3 -24.57 26.12 16.88
CA PHE A 3 -23.44 26.68 16.14
C PHE A 3 -22.97 25.75 15.02
N LEU A 4 -22.82 24.46 15.32
CA LEU A 4 -22.36 23.45 14.37
C LEU A 4 -23.38 23.28 13.24
N LEU A 5 -24.68 23.28 13.56
CA LEU A 5 -25.75 23.27 12.55
C LEU A 5 -25.72 24.50 11.64
N ALA A 6 -25.49 25.70 12.20
CA ALA A 6 -25.36 26.91 11.39
C ALA A 6 -24.16 26.82 10.43
N CYS A 7 -23.04 26.27 10.90
CA CYS A 7 -21.85 26.06 10.06
C CYS A 7 -22.08 25.01 8.97
N SER A 8 -22.72 23.88 9.27
CA SER A 8 -23.03 22.84 8.29
C SER A 8 -24.04 23.26 7.23
N GLN A 9 -24.82 24.31 7.49
CA GLN A 9 -25.79 24.90 6.55
C GLN A 9 -25.21 26.09 5.78
N GLY A 10 -23.94 26.45 5.99
CA GLY A 10 -23.33 27.63 5.37
C GLY A 10 -23.86 28.97 5.90
N ASP A 11 -24.65 29.00 6.97
CA ASP A 11 -25.26 30.23 7.51
C ASP A 11 -24.27 31.00 8.40
N LEU A 12 -23.36 31.72 7.74
CA LEU A 12 -22.35 32.53 8.41
C LEU A 12 -22.96 33.62 9.30
N ARG A 13 -24.12 34.17 8.93
CA ARG A 13 -24.78 35.22 9.71
C ARG A 13 -25.23 34.66 11.05
N ARG A 14 -25.89 33.50 11.04
CA ARG A 14 -26.32 32.81 12.26
C ARG A 14 -25.13 32.33 13.08
N ALA A 15 -24.09 31.79 12.45
CA ALA A 15 -22.88 31.37 13.15
C ALA A 15 -22.22 32.54 13.91
N LYS A 16 -22.09 33.71 13.27
CA LYS A 16 -21.58 34.93 13.91
C LYS A 16 -22.48 35.42 15.05
N ALA A 17 -23.80 35.44 14.84
CA ALA A 17 -24.75 35.88 15.86
C ALA A 17 -24.66 35.01 17.13
N LEU A 18 -24.52 33.69 16.97
CA LEU A 18 -24.35 32.76 18.09
C LEU A 18 -23.04 33.03 18.86
N VAL A 19 -21.93 33.22 18.15
CA VAL A 19 -20.61 33.47 18.77
C VAL A 19 -20.55 34.82 19.50
N ASN A 20 -21.25 35.85 19.01
CA ASN A 20 -21.28 37.16 19.64
C ASN A 20 -21.99 37.16 21.00
N GLY A 21 -22.89 36.21 21.24
CA GLY A 21 -23.58 36.03 22.52
C GLY A 21 -22.85 35.12 23.51
N MET A 22 -21.74 34.51 23.11
CA MET A 22 -20.97 33.57 23.94
C MET A 22 -19.91 34.32 24.75
N ASP A 23 -19.68 33.85 25.98
CA ASP A 23 -18.50 34.23 26.73
C ASP A 23 -17.23 33.59 26.15
N LYS A 24 -16.09 33.89 26.78
CA LYS A 24 -14.78 33.43 26.30
C LYS A 24 -14.64 31.91 26.39
N ASP A 25 -15.10 31.31 27.48
CA ASP A 25 -14.92 29.89 27.77
C ASP A 25 -15.79 29.05 26.83
N ASP A 26 -17.04 29.47 26.61
CA ASP A 26 -17.94 28.85 25.63
C ASP A 26 -17.35 28.91 24.22
N ARG A 27 -16.75 30.05 23.84
CA ARG A 27 -16.14 30.23 22.51
C ARG A 27 -14.94 29.31 22.31
N GLU A 28 -14.07 29.17 23.31
CA GLU A 28 -12.90 28.27 23.24
C GLU A 28 -13.33 26.80 23.13
N SER A 29 -14.47 26.43 23.72
CA SER A 29 -15.02 25.07 23.61
C SER A 29 -15.59 24.71 22.23
N LEU A 30 -15.88 25.69 21.36
CA LEU A 30 -16.52 25.42 20.06
C LEU A 30 -15.70 24.48 19.18
N ALA A 31 -14.37 24.56 19.27
CA ALA A 31 -13.46 23.74 18.49
C ALA A 31 -13.49 22.25 18.88
N SER A 32 -14.00 21.89 20.07
CA SER A 32 -14.10 20.50 20.53
C SER A 32 -15.50 19.90 20.32
N VAL A 33 -16.51 20.71 19.98
CA VAL A 33 -17.86 20.22 19.71
C VAL A 33 -17.86 19.34 18.45
N ARG A 34 -18.46 18.16 18.55
CA ARG A 34 -18.62 17.21 17.44
C ARG A 34 -20.09 16.77 17.33
N VAL A 35 -20.57 16.56 16.11
CA VAL A 35 -21.83 15.88 15.79
C VAL A 35 -21.49 14.76 14.81
N GLU A 36 -21.89 13.53 15.12
CA GLU A 36 -21.51 12.33 14.34
C GLU A 36 -19.99 12.21 14.15
N GLY A 37 -19.23 12.60 15.16
CA GLY A 37 -17.77 12.60 15.15
C GLY A 37 -17.11 13.71 14.33
N CYS A 38 -17.88 14.60 13.70
CA CYS A 38 -17.37 15.68 12.85
C CYS A 38 -17.52 17.06 13.52
N GLY A 39 -16.51 17.92 13.39
CA GLY A 39 -16.54 19.30 13.86
C GLY A 39 -17.10 20.26 12.80
N ALA A 40 -17.34 21.51 13.21
CA ALA A 40 -17.84 22.56 12.29
C ALA A 40 -16.90 22.80 11.10
N LEU A 41 -15.59 22.71 11.30
CA LEU A 41 -14.59 22.93 10.24
C LEU A 41 -14.57 21.78 9.23
N HIS A 42 -14.78 20.53 9.68
CA HIS A 42 -14.90 19.36 8.79
C HIS A 42 -16.10 19.47 7.87
N SER A 43 -17.28 19.80 8.42
CA SER A 43 -18.50 19.97 7.63
C SER A 43 -18.37 21.12 6.63
N ALA A 44 -17.84 22.27 7.06
CA ALA A 44 -17.63 23.41 6.17
C ALA A 44 -16.63 23.11 5.04
N ALA A 45 -15.58 22.32 5.34
CA ALA A 45 -14.60 21.89 4.35
C ALA A 45 -15.21 20.94 3.31
N GLY A 46 -16.00 19.96 3.75
CA GLY A 46 -16.66 19.00 2.86
C GLY A 46 -17.74 19.64 1.98
N SER A 47 -18.42 20.69 2.45
CA SER A 47 -19.41 21.45 1.67
C SER A 47 -18.80 22.57 0.81
N GLY A 48 -17.48 22.83 0.92
CA GLY A 48 -16.83 23.93 0.21
C GLY A 48 -17.22 25.34 0.69
N ASP A 49 -17.81 25.47 1.90
CA ASP A 49 -18.30 26.73 2.46
C ASP A 49 -17.15 27.64 2.91
N MET A 50 -16.48 28.28 1.95
CA MET A 50 -15.28 29.07 2.18
C MET A 50 -15.48 30.23 3.17
N ALA A 51 -16.68 30.80 3.22
CA ALA A 51 -17.00 31.88 4.14
C ALA A 51 -17.00 31.39 5.60
N ILE A 52 -17.47 30.17 5.84
CA ILE A 52 -17.42 29.51 7.15
C ILE A 52 -15.99 29.07 7.45
N CYS A 53 -15.30 28.40 6.51
CA CYS A 53 -13.91 27.93 6.71
C CYS A 53 -12.98 29.07 7.14
N LYS A 54 -13.05 30.22 6.45
CA LYS A 54 -12.25 31.41 6.80
C LYS A 54 -12.64 31.99 8.15
N TYR A 55 -13.93 32.04 8.46
CA TYR A 55 -14.39 32.53 9.75
C TYR A 55 -13.87 31.65 10.91
N LEU A 56 -14.00 30.32 10.80
CA LEU A 56 -13.56 29.38 11.82
C LEU A 56 -12.03 29.44 12.04
N VAL A 57 -11.25 29.44 10.96
CA VAL A 57 -9.78 29.42 11.06
C VAL A 57 -9.21 30.80 11.44
N GLU A 58 -9.64 31.87 10.77
CA GLU A 58 -8.97 33.18 10.90
C GLU A 58 -9.53 34.02 12.05
N GLN A 59 -10.81 33.86 12.40
CA GLN A 59 -11.45 34.67 13.44
C GLN A 59 -11.62 33.90 14.75
N LEU A 60 -11.90 32.59 14.67
CA LEU A 60 -12.04 31.75 15.87
C LEU A 60 -10.79 30.94 16.20
N GLY A 61 -9.77 30.95 15.35
CA GLY A 61 -8.49 30.28 15.62
C GLY A 61 -8.58 28.76 15.62
N PHE A 62 -9.53 28.17 14.88
CA PHE A 62 -9.62 26.71 14.77
C PHE A 62 -8.35 26.16 14.10
N ASP A 63 -7.82 25.08 14.66
CA ASP A 63 -6.69 24.35 14.09
C ASP A 63 -7.09 23.74 12.73
N VAL A 64 -6.26 23.97 11.72
CA VAL A 64 -6.48 23.50 10.35
C VAL A 64 -6.31 21.99 10.22
N ASP A 65 -5.57 21.36 11.14
CA ASP A 65 -5.38 19.92 11.23
C ASP A 65 -6.26 19.26 12.30
N SER A 66 -7.29 19.97 12.80
CA SER A 66 -8.20 19.43 13.81
C SER A 66 -8.77 18.07 13.39
N ASP A 67 -8.78 17.10 14.30
CA ASP A 67 -9.23 15.74 14.01
C ASP A 67 -10.74 15.58 14.22
N ALA A 68 -11.35 14.83 13.31
CA ALA A 68 -12.63 14.16 13.52
C ALA A 68 -12.40 12.86 14.32
N SER A 69 -13.48 12.25 14.81
CA SER A 69 -13.38 10.99 15.58
C SER A 69 -12.75 9.82 14.82
N SER A 70 -12.64 9.90 13.49
CA SER A 70 -11.97 8.94 12.60
C SER A 70 -10.51 9.28 12.28
N GLY A 71 -9.96 10.34 12.89
CA GLY A 71 -8.63 10.89 12.56
C GLY A 71 -8.58 11.65 11.23
N LEU A 72 -9.73 11.95 10.62
CA LEU A 72 -9.81 12.73 9.39
C LEU A 72 -9.72 14.24 9.69
N THR A 73 -9.04 14.96 8.81
CA THR A 73 -8.82 16.42 8.90
C THR A 73 -9.83 17.18 8.04
N PRO A 74 -10.00 18.51 8.21
CA PRO A 74 -10.74 19.34 7.27
C PRO A 74 -10.23 19.19 5.83
N LEU A 75 -8.91 19.05 5.64
CA LEU A 75 -8.33 18.78 4.32
C LEU A 75 -8.86 17.45 3.74
N SER A 76 -8.89 16.37 4.52
CA SER A 76 -9.44 15.07 4.07
C SER A 76 -10.90 15.22 3.61
N PHE A 77 -11.73 15.94 4.37
CA PHE A 77 -13.14 16.18 3.98
C PHE A 77 -13.26 16.96 2.67
N ALA A 78 -12.47 18.03 2.49
CA ALA A 78 -12.45 18.79 1.24
C ALA A 78 -12.01 17.90 0.06
N VAL A 79 -11.01 17.06 0.25
CA VAL A 79 -10.50 16.15 -0.79
C VAL A 79 -11.53 15.07 -1.15
N ALA A 80 -12.13 14.42 -0.16
CA ALA A 80 -13.13 13.38 -0.36
C ALA A 80 -14.37 13.87 -1.13
N HIS A 81 -14.71 15.15 -1.01
CA HIS A 81 -15.85 15.77 -1.69
C HIS A 81 -15.45 16.54 -2.97
N GLY A 82 -14.16 16.59 -3.32
CA GLY A 82 -13.70 17.28 -4.53
C GLY A 82 -13.65 18.81 -4.43
N GLU A 83 -13.66 19.36 -3.21
CA GLU A 83 -13.70 20.79 -2.94
C GLU A 83 -12.33 21.46 -3.11
N MET A 84 -11.95 21.70 -4.36
CA MET A 84 -10.64 22.23 -4.75
C MET A 84 -10.28 23.55 -4.06
N THR A 85 -11.24 24.46 -3.91
CA THR A 85 -11.00 25.78 -3.28
C THR A 85 -10.71 25.63 -1.78
N ALA A 86 -11.44 24.75 -1.10
CA ALA A 86 -11.23 24.45 0.31
C ALA A 86 -9.90 23.73 0.52
N ALA A 87 -9.60 22.69 -0.27
CA ALA A 87 -8.34 21.96 -0.21
C ALA A 87 -7.13 22.90 -0.39
N ARG A 88 -7.18 23.81 -1.37
CA ARG A 88 -6.14 24.84 -1.58
C ARG A 88 -5.98 25.73 -0.36
N TYR A 89 -7.08 26.22 0.18
CA TYR A 89 -7.05 27.11 1.33
C TYR A 89 -6.41 26.44 2.55
N PHE A 90 -6.78 25.20 2.88
CA PHE A 90 -6.19 24.49 4.02
C PHE A 90 -4.69 24.25 3.84
N LEU A 91 -4.25 23.84 2.65
CA LEU A 91 -2.82 23.67 2.35
C LEU A 91 -2.04 24.99 2.40
N GLU A 92 -2.66 26.11 2.02
CA GLU A 92 -2.06 27.46 2.16
C GLU A 92 -1.97 27.92 3.62
N LYS A 93 -2.88 27.44 4.48
CA LYS A 93 -2.84 27.69 5.93
C LYS A 93 -1.96 26.69 6.70
N GLY A 94 -1.29 25.77 6.01
CA GLY A 94 -0.31 24.87 6.60
C GLY A 94 -0.84 23.51 7.03
N ALA A 95 -2.03 23.10 6.59
CA ALA A 95 -2.53 21.76 6.84
C ALA A 95 -1.55 20.69 6.30
N ASN A 96 -1.34 19.62 7.07
CA ASN A 96 -0.41 18.56 6.71
C ASN A 96 -0.99 17.65 5.60
N PRO A 97 -0.39 17.61 4.39
CA PRO A 97 -0.90 16.79 3.28
C PRO A 97 -0.69 15.28 3.47
N ASN A 98 0.02 14.87 4.53
CA ASN A 98 0.40 13.49 4.81
C ASN A 98 -0.30 12.89 6.02
N THR A 99 -1.27 13.58 6.61
CA THR A 99 -2.05 13.04 7.73
C THR A 99 -2.73 11.75 7.32
N LYS A 100 -2.63 10.71 8.15
CA LYS A 100 -3.25 9.41 7.90
C LYS A 100 -4.56 9.30 8.66
N SER A 101 -5.60 8.79 8.00
CA SER A 101 -6.82 8.37 8.68
C SER A 101 -6.51 7.28 9.69
N SER A 102 -7.06 7.40 10.90
CA SER A 102 -6.90 6.38 11.95
C SER A 102 -7.64 5.08 11.61
N SER A 103 -8.69 5.14 10.80
CA SER A 103 -9.50 3.96 10.47
C SER A 103 -8.99 3.20 9.24
N THR A 104 -8.46 3.89 8.24
CA THR A 104 -8.05 3.27 6.96
C THR A 104 -6.55 3.38 6.69
N GLY A 105 -5.80 4.17 7.45
CA GLY A 105 -4.37 4.43 7.20
C GLY A 105 -4.09 5.20 5.90
N THR A 106 -5.12 5.73 5.23
CA THR A 106 -5.00 6.47 3.96
C THR A 106 -4.63 7.93 4.18
N THR A 107 -3.87 8.51 3.25
CA THR A 107 -3.56 9.95 3.21
C THR A 107 -4.53 10.70 2.29
N PRO A 108 -4.61 12.05 2.36
CA PRO A 108 -5.36 12.86 1.39
C PRO A 108 -5.05 12.51 -0.07
N LEU A 109 -3.80 12.15 -0.40
CA LEU A 109 -3.45 11.75 -1.76
C LEU A 109 -4.13 10.44 -2.20
N HIS A 110 -4.29 9.47 -1.30
CA HIS A 110 -5.05 8.24 -1.59
C HIS A 110 -6.53 8.57 -1.85
N GLU A 111 -7.11 9.45 -1.03
CA GLU A 111 -8.51 9.87 -1.18
C GLU A 111 -8.74 10.56 -2.52
N ALA A 112 -7.87 11.51 -2.90
CA ALA A 112 -7.94 12.20 -4.18
C ALA A 112 -7.87 11.24 -5.38
N VAL A 113 -7.04 10.20 -5.28
CA VAL A 113 -6.92 9.14 -6.30
C VAL A 113 -8.19 8.30 -6.36
N ALA A 114 -8.73 7.89 -5.21
CA ALA A 114 -9.93 7.06 -5.13
C ALA A 114 -11.16 7.77 -5.70
N THR A 115 -11.33 9.06 -5.39
CA THR A 115 -12.42 9.90 -5.89
C THR A 115 -12.21 10.34 -7.34
N GLY A 116 -10.98 10.28 -7.86
CA GLY A 116 -10.64 10.71 -9.21
C GLY A 116 -10.47 12.22 -9.36
N CYS A 117 -10.17 12.92 -8.26
CA CYS A 117 -9.92 14.35 -8.25
C CYS A 117 -8.48 14.68 -8.67
N ASP A 118 -8.18 14.49 -9.96
CA ASP A 118 -6.85 14.66 -10.56
C ASP A 118 -6.17 16.01 -10.20
N GLU A 119 -6.92 17.11 -10.24
CA GLU A 119 -6.41 18.45 -9.92
C GLU A 119 -6.05 18.61 -8.43
N ILE A 120 -6.82 17.98 -7.54
CA ILE A 120 -6.51 17.96 -6.11
C ILE A 120 -5.28 17.09 -5.85
N ALA A 121 -5.13 15.97 -6.56
CA ALA A 121 -3.93 15.15 -6.46
C ALA A 121 -2.67 15.93 -6.86
N ARG A 122 -2.71 16.69 -7.97
CA ARG A 122 -1.61 17.60 -8.37
C ARG A 122 -1.31 18.64 -7.30
N LEU A 123 -2.35 19.24 -6.73
CA LEU A 123 -2.21 20.23 -5.67
C LEU A 123 -1.53 19.63 -4.43
N LEU A 124 -1.98 18.47 -3.95
CA LEU A 124 -1.40 17.77 -2.82
C LEU A 124 0.09 17.45 -3.04
N LEU A 125 0.43 16.90 -4.21
CA LEU A 125 1.81 16.61 -4.60
C LEU A 125 2.67 17.88 -4.64
N SER A 126 2.15 18.98 -5.18
CA SER A 126 2.85 20.28 -5.19
C SER A 126 3.09 20.87 -3.79
N LYS A 127 2.33 20.40 -2.80
CA LYS A 127 2.41 20.82 -1.40
C LYS A 127 3.16 19.82 -0.51
N GLY A 128 3.82 18.82 -1.10
CA GLY A 128 4.67 17.89 -0.37
C GLY A 128 3.97 16.64 0.15
N ALA A 129 2.82 16.26 -0.45
CA ALA A 129 2.30 14.91 -0.23
C ALA A 129 3.32 13.85 -0.67
N ASN A 130 3.54 12.85 0.16
CA ASN A 130 4.39 11.71 -0.14
C ASN A 130 3.70 10.84 -1.22
N VAL A 131 4.28 10.86 -2.42
CA VAL A 131 3.76 10.15 -3.60
C VAL A 131 3.68 8.63 -3.39
N ASP A 132 4.56 8.07 -2.55
CA ASP A 132 4.63 6.65 -2.21
C ASP A 132 4.21 6.38 -0.75
N ALA A 133 3.32 7.22 -0.20
CA ALA A 133 2.79 7.02 1.15
C ALA A 133 2.19 5.61 1.28
N PRO A 134 2.57 4.80 2.30
CA PRO A 134 2.02 3.48 2.47
C PRO A 134 0.66 3.53 3.16
N SER A 135 -0.28 2.74 2.66
CA SER A 135 -1.57 2.42 3.30
C SER A 135 -1.84 0.92 3.26
N PRO A 136 -2.83 0.42 4.01
CA PRO A 136 -3.36 -0.94 3.85
C PRO A 136 -3.81 -1.26 2.42
N HIS A 137 -4.05 -0.28 1.55
CA HIS A 137 -4.41 -0.54 0.14
C HIS A 137 -3.21 -0.41 -0.82
N GLY A 138 -2.00 -0.24 -0.29
CA GLY A 138 -0.78 0.03 -1.07
C GLY A 138 -0.46 1.52 -1.15
N THR A 139 0.40 1.89 -2.10
CA THR A 139 0.68 3.30 -2.41
C THR A 139 -0.47 3.93 -3.20
N PRO A 140 -0.50 5.28 -3.33
CA PRO A 140 -1.44 5.94 -4.23
C PRO A 140 -1.41 5.39 -5.67
N LEU A 141 -0.23 4.97 -6.16
CA LEU A 141 -0.10 4.40 -7.51
C LEU A 141 -0.73 3.00 -7.60
N VAL A 142 -0.58 2.17 -6.56
CA VAL A 142 -1.24 0.87 -6.47
C VAL A 142 -2.77 1.05 -6.39
N ALA A 143 -3.25 2.01 -5.59
CA ALA A 143 -4.68 2.32 -5.54
C ALA A 143 -5.22 2.80 -6.90
N ALA A 144 -4.50 3.68 -7.60
CA ALA A 144 -4.87 4.13 -8.94
C ALA A 144 -4.90 2.95 -9.95
N ALA A 145 -3.91 2.08 -9.88
CA ALA A 145 -3.80 0.86 -10.68
C ALA A 145 -4.98 -0.12 -10.43
N ALA A 146 -5.34 -0.35 -9.18
CA ALA A 146 -6.44 -1.26 -8.80
C ALA A 146 -7.81 -0.79 -9.32
N HIS A 147 -7.98 0.52 -9.49
CA HIS A 147 -9.23 1.12 -9.98
C HIS A 147 -9.16 1.58 -11.45
N GLY A 148 -8.06 1.30 -12.17
CA GLY A 148 -7.89 1.70 -13.57
C GLY A 148 -7.91 3.21 -13.79
N LYS A 149 -7.50 4.00 -12.80
CA LYS A 149 -7.50 5.47 -12.84
C LYS A 149 -6.30 5.97 -13.63
N PHE A 150 -6.35 5.82 -14.96
CA PHE A 150 -5.23 6.11 -15.86
C PHE A 150 -4.62 7.51 -15.65
N ASN A 151 -5.45 8.55 -15.54
CA ASN A 151 -4.97 9.91 -15.32
C ASN A 151 -4.25 10.08 -13.97
N ALA A 152 -4.81 9.52 -12.90
CA ALA A 152 -4.18 9.53 -11.58
C ALA A 152 -2.83 8.79 -11.61
N MET A 153 -2.75 7.62 -12.25
CA MET A 153 -1.48 6.90 -12.45
C MET A 153 -0.45 7.78 -13.17
N LYS A 154 -0.87 8.45 -14.24
CA LYS A 154 -0.01 9.35 -15.02
C LYS A 154 0.52 10.49 -14.16
N ILE A 155 -0.34 11.13 -13.36
CA ILE A 155 0.03 12.21 -12.44
C ILE A 155 1.05 11.72 -11.42
N LEU A 156 0.80 10.59 -10.78
CA LEU A 156 1.68 10.03 -9.76
C LEU A 156 3.07 9.71 -10.34
N LEU A 157 3.11 9.11 -11.53
CA LEU A 157 4.35 8.80 -12.24
C LEU A 157 5.11 10.06 -12.70
N GLU A 158 4.40 11.11 -13.14
CA GLU A 158 4.99 12.43 -13.43
C GLU A 158 5.65 13.05 -12.18
N HIS A 159 5.14 12.71 -11.00
CA HIS A 159 5.67 13.11 -9.69
C HIS A 159 6.58 12.05 -9.04
N HIS A 160 7.17 11.16 -9.85
CA HIS A 160 8.19 10.18 -9.43
C HIS A 160 7.71 9.10 -8.45
N ALA A 161 6.43 8.70 -8.50
CA ALA A 161 5.97 7.47 -7.84
C ALA A 161 6.80 6.26 -8.31
N ASP A 162 7.20 5.39 -7.39
CA ASP A 162 7.96 4.19 -7.73
C ASP A 162 7.02 3.16 -8.41
N PRO A 163 7.20 2.85 -9.72
CA PRO A 163 6.35 1.91 -10.44
C PRO A 163 6.53 0.46 -9.99
N ASN A 164 7.50 0.18 -9.11
CA ASN A 164 7.84 -1.14 -8.59
C ASN A 164 7.56 -1.29 -7.09
N LYS A 165 7.03 -0.25 -6.42
CA LYS A 165 6.71 -0.36 -4.99
C LYS A 165 5.63 -1.40 -4.78
N VAL A 166 5.94 -2.41 -3.98
CA VAL A 166 5.06 -3.56 -3.75
C VAL A 166 4.02 -3.21 -2.69
N SER A 167 2.79 -3.65 -2.91
CA SER A 167 1.72 -3.74 -1.91
C SER A 167 1.42 -5.21 -1.60
N TRP A 168 1.05 -5.48 -0.34
CA TRP A 168 0.81 -6.83 0.17
C TRP A 168 -0.36 -7.55 -0.52
N ASP A 169 -1.44 -6.83 -0.84
CA ASP A 169 -2.65 -7.39 -1.46
C ASP A 169 -2.54 -7.58 -2.98
N PHE A 170 -1.83 -6.67 -3.67
CA PHE A 170 -1.94 -6.55 -5.13
C PHE A 170 -0.62 -6.73 -5.89
N GLY A 171 0.51 -6.87 -5.18
CA GLY A 171 1.85 -6.94 -5.77
C GLY A 171 2.36 -5.57 -6.21
N THR A 172 2.99 -5.48 -7.38
CA THR A 172 3.40 -4.20 -7.99
C THR A 172 2.21 -3.50 -8.66
N PRO A 173 2.29 -2.20 -8.97
CA PRO A 173 1.29 -1.52 -9.81
C PRO A 173 0.98 -2.27 -11.11
N LEU A 174 1.99 -2.90 -11.72
CA LEU A 174 1.84 -3.67 -12.96
C LEU A 174 1.01 -4.94 -12.75
N THR A 175 1.31 -5.74 -11.72
CA THR A 175 0.52 -6.93 -11.41
C THR A 175 -0.89 -6.56 -10.95
N THR A 176 -1.02 -5.44 -10.23
CA THR A 176 -2.30 -4.91 -9.75
C THR A 176 -3.26 -4.62 -10.89
N VAL A 177 -2.82 -3.89 -11.94
CA VAL A 177 -3.65 -3.62 -13.12
C VAL A 177 -4.13 -4.91 -13.77
N LEU A 178 -3.24 -5.89 -13.94
CA LEU A 178 -3.56 -7.16 -14.58
C LEU A 178 -4.56 -8.00 -13.77
N TYR A 179 -4.44 -8.01 -12.44
CA TYR A 179 -5.40 -8.68 -11.54
C TYR A 179 -6.76 -7.98 -11.52
N ALA A 180 -6.78 -6.65 -11.45
CA ALA A 180 -8.02 -5.88 -11.34
C ALA A 180 -8.85 -5.88 -12.64
N THR A 181 -8.24 -6.21 -13.79
CA THR A 181 -8.88 -6.07 -15.10
C THR A 181 -10.20 -6.82 -15.22
N PRO A 182 -10.31 -8.13 -14.94
CA PRO A 182 -11.55 -8.87 -15.16
C PRO A 182 -12.78 -8.27 -14.45
N ASP A 183 -12.58 -7.62 -13.31
CA ASP A 183 -13.66 -7.10 -12.47
C ASP A 183 -13.90 -5.59 -12.61
N ARG A 184 -12.87 -4.82 -13.01
CA ARG A 184 -12.88 -3.35 -12.82
C ARG A 184 -12.59 -2.52 -14.07
N MET A 185 -11.99 -3.07 -15.12
CA MET A 185 -11.72 -2.31 -16.35
C MET A 185 -11.67 -3.20 -17.59
N ASN A 186 -11.90 -2.64 -18.77
CA ASN A 186 -11.74 -3.41 -20.01
C ASN A 186 -10.26 -3.61 -20.36
N GLU A 187 -9.99 -4.56 -21.26
CA GLU A 187 -8.64 -4.91 -21.65
C GLU A 187 -7.88 -3.77 -22.36
N SER A 188 -8.58 -2.89 -23.09
CA SER A 188 -7.95 -1.72 -23.70
C SER A 188 -7.39 -0.73 -22.67
N THR A 189 -8.16 -0.40 -21.63
CA THR A 189 -7.72 0.47 -20.53
C THR A 189 -6.59 -0.21 -19.75
N CYS A 190 -6.70 -1.52 -19.51
CA CYS A 190 -5.61 -2.29 -18.91
C CYS A 190 -4.32 -2.16 -19.72
N LEU A 191 -4.37 -2.34 -21.04
CA LEU A 191 -3.21 -2.21 -21.92
C LEU A 191 -2.59 -0.80 -21.87
N GLU A 192 -3.40 0.25 -21.80
CA GLU A 192 -2.91 1.63 -21.65
C GLU A 192 -2.19 1.83 -20.32
N CYS A 193 -2.76 1.33 -19.22
CA CYS A 193 -2.14 1.36 -17.89
C CYS A 193 -0.83 0.56 -17.85
N VAL A 194 -0.80 -0.64 -18.45
CA VAL A 194 0.41 -1.47 -18.56
C VAL A 194 1.50 -0.74 -19.35
N LYS A 195 1.17 -0.17 -20.51
CA LYS A 195 2.12 0.63 -21.31
C LYS A 195 2.68 1.82 -20.54
N LEU A 196 1.83 2.51 -19.78
CA LEU A 196 2.22 3.64 -18.95
C LEU A 196 3.24 3.21 -17.87
N LEU A 197 2.96 2.11 -17.17
CA LEU A 197 3.83 1.57 -16.13
C LEU A 197 5.16 1.05 -16.69
N VAL A 198 5.14 0.32 -17.80
CA VAL A 198 6.37 -0.15 -18.47
C VAL A 198 7.22 1.04 -18.91
N LYS A 199 6.61 2.08 -19.48
CA LYS A 199 7.31 3.32 -19.84
C LYS A 199 7.94 4.01 -18.63
N ALA A 200 7.31 3.91 -17.45
CA ALA A 200 7.85 4.45 -16.21
C ALA A 200 8.94 3.57 -15.57
N GLY A 201 9.20 2.37 -16.10
CA GLY A 201 10.24 1.47 -15.59
C GLY A 201 9.72 0.35 -14.67
N ALA A 202 8.45 -0.04 -14.81
CA ALA A 202 7.92 -1.21 -14.12
C ALA A 202 8.65 -2.50 -14.58
N ASP A 203 8.99 -3.35 -13.62
CA ASP A 203 9.62 -4.65 -13.84
C ASP A 203 8.59 -5.65 -14.40
N VAL A 204 8.69 -5.91 -15.70
CA VAL A 204 7.84 -6.87 -16.42
C VAL A 204 8.08 -8.33 -16.02
N ASN A 205 9.14 -8.60 -15.26
CA ASN A 205 9.53 -9.92 -14.79
C ASN A 205 9.38 -10.09 -13.27
N CYS A 206 8.70 -9.16 -12.59
CA CYS A 206 8.52 -9.24 -11.15
C CYS A 206 7.82 -10.55 -10.76
N THR A 207 8.20 -11.14 -9.61
CA THR A 207 7.70 -12.46 -9.18
C THR A 207 6.73 -12.38 -8.00
N ILE A 208 6.25 -11.18 -7.67
CA ILE A 208 5.46 -10.94 -6.45
C ILE A 208 4.07 -10.41 -6.85
N PRO A 209 2.98 -11.11 -6.49
CA PRO A 209 2.94 -12.50 -5.99
C PRO A 209 3.18 -13.55 -7.09
N GLU A 210 3.01 -13.16 -8.35
CA GLU A 210 3.18 -13.98 -9.56
C GLU A 210 3.71 -13.08 -10.69
N THR A 211 4.16 -13.67 -11.80
CA THR A 211 4.67 -12.89 -12.93
C THR A 211 3.56 -12.17 -13.69
N PRO A 212 3.80 -10.93 -14.19
CA PRO A 212 2.84 -10.24 -15.05
C PRO A 212 2.36 -11.10 -16.22
N LEU A 213 3.28 -11.86 -16.82
CA LEU A 213 2.97 -12.76 -17.94
C LEU A 213 2.01 -13.89 -17.53
N ALA A 214 2.21 -14.49 -16.36
CA ALA A 214 1.33 -15.55 -15.86
C ALA A 214 -0.05 -14.99 -15.50
N ILE A 215 -0.13 -13.83 -14.86
CA ILE A 215 -1.41 -13.18 -14.52
C ILE A 215 -2.19 -12.86 -15.80
N ALA A 216 -1.54 -12.25 -16.79
CA ALA A 216 -2.17 -11.95 -18.09
C ALA A 216 -2.67 -13.23 -18.79
N THR A 217 -1.91 -14.33 -18.69
CA THR A 217 -2.33 -15.64 -19.23
C THR A 217 -3.57 -16.18 -18.50
N ASN A 218 -3.52 -16.21 -17.16
CA ASN A 218 -4.58 -16.74 -16.31
C ASN A 218 -5.90 -15.98 -16.47
N ASN A 219 -5.81 -14.67 -16.69
CA ASN A 219 -6.96 -13.78 -16.90
C ASN A 219 -7.40 -13.65 -18.37
N GLY A 220 -6.72 -14.33 -19.31
CA GLY A 220 -7.06 -14.29 -20.74
C GLY A 220 -6.80 -12.95 -21.44
N LEU A 221 -5.96 -12.08 -20.84
CA LEU A 221 -5.65 -10.73 -21.33
C LEU A 221 -4.68 -10.80 -22.53
N THR A 222 -5.19 -11.21 -23.69
CA THR A 222 -4.41 -11.56 -24.88
C THR A 222 -3.57 -10.40 -25.43
N THR A 223 -4.08 -9.17 -25.42
CA THR A 223 -3.37 -7.97 -25.87
C THR A 223 -2.29 -7.54 -24.89
N CYS A 224 -2.55 -7.64 -23.59
CA CYS A 224 -1.55 -7.36 -22.55
C CYS A 224 -0.45 -8.43 -22.56
N LEU A 225 -0.81 -9.70 -22.73
CA LEU A 225 0.13 -10.81 -22.90
C LEU A 225 1.08 -10.58 -24.07
N LYS A 226 0.54 -10.25 -25.26
CA LYS A 226 1.35 -9.96 -26.46
C LYS A 226 2.30 -8.80 -26.20
N TYR A 227 1.80 -7.71 -25.62
CA TYR A 227 2.63 -6.55 -25.31
C TYR A 227 3.73 -6.87 -24.29
N LEU A 228 3.44 -7.62 -23.22
CA LEU A 228 4.42 -8.04 -22.22
C LEU A 228 5.55 -8.87 -22.85
N LEU A 229 5.22 -9.77 -23.79
CA LEU A 229 6.22 -10.52 -24.55
C LEU A 229 7.08 -9.62 -25.44
N GLU A 230 6.47 -8.64 -26.11
CA GLU A 230 7.18 -7.65 -26.93
C GLU A 230 8.19 -6.82 -26.13
N VAL A 231 7.88 -6.48 -24.87
CA VAL A 231 8.75 -5.71 -23.97
C VAL A 231 9.70 -6.56 -23.12
N GLY A 232 9.80 -7.87 -23.40
CA GLY A 232 10.81 -8.75 -22.81
C GLY A 232 10.41 -9.49 -21.54
N ALA A 233 9.13 -9.76 -21.31
CA ALA A 233 8.69 -10.67 -20.26
C ALA A 233 9.20 -12.10 -20.52
N ASN A 234 9.81 -12.72 -19.51
CA ASN A 234 10.47 -14.01 -19.58
C ASN A 234 9.48 -15.15 -19.31
N ILE A 235 9.32 -16.00 -20.32
CA ILE A 235 8.41 -17.17 -20.30
C ILE A 235 8.84 -18.22 -19.26
N ASN A 236 10.11 -18.26 -18.87
CA ASN A 236 10.67 -19.31 -18.00
C ASN A 236 10.74 -18.93 -16.52
N VAL A 237 10.17 -17.79 -16.12
CA VAL A 237 10.09 -17.46 -14.69
C VAL A 237 9.05 -18.38 -14.06
N PRO A 238 9.40 -19.18 -13.04
CA PRO A 238 8.47 -20.15 -12.46
C PRO A 238 7.26 -19.41 -11.88
N ALA A 239 6.10 -19.57 -12.52
CA ALA A 239 4.84 -19.13 -11.96
C ALA A 239 4.56 -19.95 -10.69
N ASN A 240 4.32 -19.27 -9.56
CA ASN A 240 3.81 -19.94 -8.37
C ASN A 240 2.45 -20.51 -8.71
N GLN A 241 2.34 -21.85 -8.79
CA GLN A 241 1.05 -22.49 -8.94
C GLN A 241 0.23 -22.26 -7.67
N VAL A 242 -0.55 -21.18 -7.65
CA VAL A 242 -1.60 -21.00 -6.64
C VAL A 242 -2.67 -22.03 -6.97
N LYS A 243 -2.79 -23.07 -6.14
CA LYS A 243 -3.95 -23.95 -6.14
C LYS A 243 -5.17 -23.07 -5.90
N LYS A 244 -6.05 -22.94 -6.89
CA LYS A 244 -7.42 -22.47 -6.66
C LYS A 244 -8.00 -23.32 -5.53
N SER A 245 -8.35 -22.67 -4.42
CA SER A 245 -9.23 -23.29 -3.43
C SER A 245 -10.61 -23.42 -4.09
N ASP A 246 -11.06 -24.66 -4.23
CA ASP A 246 -12.39 -24.97 -4.72
C ASP A 246 -13.46 -24.38 -3.79
N SER A 247 -14.23 -23.43 -4.30
CA SER A 247 -15.61 -23.20 -3.84
C SER A 247 -16.45 -22.64 -5.00
N ASP A 248 -17.17 -23.58 -5.62
CA ASP A 248 -18.47 -23.45 -6.29
C ASP A 248 -18.68 -22.38 -7.38
N SER A 249 -18.57 -22.83 -8.64
CA SER A 249 -19.72 -22.78 -9.56
C SER A 249 -19.51 -23.71 -10.76
N LYS A 250 -20.47 -24.63 -10.92
CA LYS A 250 -20.57 -25.62 -11.99
C LYS A 250 -20.86 -24.96 -13.34
N ALA A 251 -20.11 -25.31 -14.39
CA ALA A 251 -20.62 -25.88 -15.66
C ALA A 251 -19.49 -26.02 -16.71
N PRO A 252 -19.58 -26.98 -17.65
CA PRO A 252 -18.41 -27.59 -18.27
C PRO A 252 -18.07 -27.00 -19.63
N LEU A 253 -16.79 -26.74 -19.90
CA LEU A 253 -16.32 -26.57 -21.28
C LEU A 253 -15.15 -27.50 -21.57
N LYS A 254 -15.35 -28.21 -22.67
CA LYS A 254 -14.65 -29.39 -23.13
C LYS A 254 -13.20 -29.07 -23.48
N SER A 255 -12.33 -30.01 -23.11
CA SER A 255 -11.01 -30.17 -23.69
C SER A 255 -11.11 -30.33 -25.21
N SER A 256 -10.44 -29.47 -25.95
CA SER A 256 -10.02 -29.81 -27.31
C SER A 256 -8.76 -29.02 -27.69
N GLY A 257 -7.66 -29.77 -27.83
CA GLY A 257 -6.65 -29.54 -28.85
C GLY A 257 -5.66 -28.39 -28.65
N ALA A 258 -4.56 -28.65 -27.93
CA ALA A 258 -3.25 -28.16 -28.36
C ALA A 258 -2.21 -29.25 -28.14
N LYS A 259 -1.77 -29.83 -29.26
CA LYS A 259 -0.78 -30.90 -29.33
C LYS A 259 0.56 -30.44 -28.76
N ALA A 260 1.21 -31.37 -28.07
CA ALA A 260 2.63 -31.31 -27.76
C ALA A 260 3.45 -30.96 -29.02
N VAL A 261 4.29 -29.93 -28.93
CA VAL A 261 5.43 -29.77 -29.83
C VAL A 261 6.69 -29.94 -29.01
N ARG A 262 7.28 -31.13 -29.16
CA ARG A 262 8.64 -31.46 -28.74
C ARG A 262 9.50 -31.40 -30.00
N GLY A 263 10.50 -30.51 -30.03
CA GLY A 263 11.50 -30.41 -31.09
C GLY A 263 12.30 -29.12 -30.93
N LYS A 264 13.46 -29.17 -30.26
CA LYS A 264 14.82 -29.35 -30.83
C LYS A 264 15.37 -28.09 -31.52
N ASN A 265 16.58 -27.75 -31.08
CA ASN A 265 17.54 -26.75 -31.56
C ASN A 265 17.34 -25.32 -31.04
N TYR A 266 18.16 -24.95 -30.03
CA TYR A 266 19.08 -23.81 -30.12
C TYR A 266 20.20 -24.03 -29.08
N VAL A 267 21.16 -24.90 -29.44
CA VAL A 267 22.51 -24.89 -28.84
C VAL A 267 23.29 -23.81 -29.57
N ALA A 268 23.02 -22.55 -29.27
CA ALA A 268 23.80 -21.40 -29.77
C ALA A 268 23.45 -20.11 -29.02
N ALA A 269 23.52 -20.12 -27.69
CA ALA A 269 23.57 -18.88 -26.88
C ALA A 269 24.27 -19.08 -25.52
N SER A 270 25.10 -20.13 -25.38
CA SER A 270 25.85 -20.43 -24.15
C SER A 270 27.33 -20.07 -24.23
N LYS A 271 27.75 -19.23 -25.19
CA LYS A 271 29.17 -18.90 -25.40
C LYS A 271 29.52 -17.40 -25.45
N LEU A 272 28.72 -16.57 -24.79
CA LEU A 272 29.04 -15.17 -24.48
C LEU A 272 28.42 -14.81 -23.12
N CYS A 273 29.03 -15.23 -22.01
CA CYS A 273 28.83 -14.72 -20.64
C CYS A 273 29.55 -15.62 -19.61
N SER A 274 30.88 -15.68 -19.67
CA SER A 274 31.69 -16.29 -18.60
C SER A 274 32.57 -15.30 -17.85
N GLU A 275 32.62 -14.02 -18.28
CA GLU A 275 33.55 -13.03 -17.70
C GLU A 275 32.88 -12.06 -16.70
N GLY A 276 31.54 -11.93 -16.67
CA GLY A 276 30.83 -11.04 -15.72
C GLY A 276 30.35 -11.69 -14.41
N LYS A 277 30.16 -13.02 -14.37
CA LYS A 277 29.51 -13.71 -13.23
C LYS A 277 30.35 -13.75 -11.94
N SER A 278 31.68 -13.63 -12.04
CA SER A 278 32.56 -13.64 -10.86
C SER A 278 32.45 -12.33 -10.08
N SER A 279 32.50 -11.20 -10.79
CA SER A 279 32.48 -9.85 -10.19
C SER A 279 31.17 -9.56 -9.45
N ASP A 280 30.01 -9.93 -10.02
CA ASP A 280 28.71 -9.66 -9.39
C ASP A 280 28.47 -10.52 -8.16
N LYS A 281 28.97 -11.76 -8.16
CA LYS A 281 28.90 -12.65 -6.99
C LYS A 281 29.75 -12.11 -5.83
N ASP A 282 30.94 -11.62 -6.13
CA ASP A 282 31.85 -11.03 -5.14
C ASP A 282 31.30 -9.70 -4.60
N ARG A 283 30.70 -8.88 -5.48
CA ARG A 283 30.01 -7.64 -5.10
C ARG A 283 28.78 -7.91 -4.22
N LYS A 284 27.94 -8.87 -4.57
CA LYS A 284 26.78 -9.29 -3.75
C LYS A 284 27.22 -9.73 -2.36
N ALA A 285 28.25 -10.58 -2.27
CA ALA A 285 28.76 -11.07 -1.00
C ALA A 285 29.25 -9.92 -0.10
N ARG A 286 29.95 -8.93 -0.70
CA ARG A 286 30.38 -7.72 0.01
C ARG A 286 29.20 -6.89 0.52
N LEU A 287 28.18 -6.64 -0.31
CA LEU A 287 26.99 -5.89 0.10
C LEU A 287 26.23 -6.60 1.23
N LYS A 288 26.04 -7.92 1.11
CA LYS A 288 25.41 -8.74 2.16
C LYS A 288 26.19 -8.66 3.49
N SER A 289 27.52 -8.69 3.43
CA SER A 289 28.40 -8.55 4.61
C SER A 289 28.33 -7.14 5.21
N GLN A 290 28.28 -6.09 4.40
CA GLN A 290 28.10 -4.71 4.86
C GLN A 290 26.75 -4.52 5.55
N GLY A 291 25.67 -5.08 4.97
CA GLY A 291 24.35 -5.11 5.60
C GLY A 291 24.37 -5.82 6.95
N ALA A 292 25.05 -6.97 7.06
CA ALA A 292 25.16 -7.71 8.32
C ALA A 292 25.91 -6.89 9.40
N LYS A 293 27.02 -6.25 9.02
CA LYS A 293 27.79 -5.38 9.93
C LYS A 293 26.98 -4.15 10.39
N ALA A 294 26.16 -3.58 9.51
CA ALA A 294 25.26 -2.48 9.87
C ALA A 294 24.17 -2.95 10.85
N VAL A 295 23.60 -4.15 10.68
CA VAL A 295 22.66 -4.77 11.64
C VAL A 295 23.31 -4.99 13.01
N GLU A 296 24.57 -5.45 13.06
CA GLU A 296 25.34 -5.58 14.31
C GLU A 296 25.52 -4.21 15.00
N GLY A 297 25.76 -3.16 14.21
CA GLY A 297 25.81 -1.77 14.68
C GLY A 297 24.45 -1.15 15.00
N LYS A 298 23.34 -1.88 14.86
CA LYS A 298 21.95 -1.40 15.00
C LYS A 298 21.56 -0.27 14.03
N ASP A 299 22.32 -0.08 12.95
CA ASP A 299 21.98 0.83 11.85
C ASP A 299 21.14 0.09 10.80
N TYR A 300 19.87 -0.10 11.12
CA TYR A 300 18.93 -0.86 10.29
C TYR A 300 18.59 -0.14 8.98
N ALA A 301 18.58 1.20 8.98
CA ALA A 301 18.31 2.00 7.80
C ALA A 301 19.47 1.94 6.78
N ALA A 302 20.73 1.92 7.23
CA ALA A 302 21.86 1.67 6.33
C ALA A 302 21.90 0.19 5.87
N ALA A 303 21.60 -0.75 6.76
CA ALA A 303 21.56 -2.17 6.43
C ALA A 303 20.55 -2.48 5.31
N SER A 304 19.34 -1.91 5.38
CA SER A 304 18.30 -2.12 4.36
C SER A 304 18.75 -1.66 2.98
N LYS A 305 19.49 -0.55 2.88
CA LYS A 305 20.08 -0.06 1.62
C LYS A 305 21.08 -1.05 1.02
N PHE A 306 21.98 -1.60 1.84
CA PHE A 306 22.93 -2.61 1.36
C PHE A 306 22.23 -3.88 0.86
N TYR A 307 21.20 -4.35 1.58
CA TYR A 307 20.43 -5.50 1.12
C TYR A 307 19.63 -5.21 -0.16
N THR A 308 19.09 -4.01 -0.31
CA THR A 308 18.42 -3.58 -1.55
C THR A 308 19.37 -3.64 -2.75
N GLU A 309 20.59 -3.13 -2.61
CA GLU A 309 21.60 -3.24 -3.67
C GLU A 309 22.02 -4.69 -3.93
N ALA A 310 22.10 -5.53 -2.89
CA ALA A 310 22.42 -6.95 -3.06
C ALA A 310 21.30 -7.71 -3.80
N ILE A 311 20.03 -7.37 -3.54
CA ILE A 311 18.86 -7.97 -4.19
C ILE A 311 18.84 -7.64 -5.68
N LYS A 312 19.23 -6.42 -6.08
CA LYS A 312 19.37 -6.06 -7.50
C LYS A 312 20.35 -6.98 -8.25
N LEU A 313 21.37 -7.49 -7.56
CA LEU A 313 22.37 -8.40 -8.16
C LEU A 313 21.91 -9.86 -8.17
N ASP A 314 21.08 -10.27 -7.20
CA ASP A 314 20.53 -11.62 -7.12
C ASP A 314 19.13 -11.62 -6.47
N PRO A 315 18.08 -11.39 -7.27
CA PRO A 315 16.70 -11.38 -6.79
C PRO A 315 16.20 -12.75 -6.28
N ALA A 316 16.96 -13.83 -6.50
CA ALA A 316 16.58 -15.18 -6.08
C ALA A 316 17.11 -15.56 -4.68
N ASP A 317 17.95 -14.74 -4.04
CA ASP A 317 18.50 -15.02 -2.70
C ASP A 317 17.48 -14.66 -1.59
N ALA A 318 16.65 -15.64 -1.21
CA ALA A 318 15.63 -15.52 -0.16
C ALA A 318 16.18 -14.94 1.17
N VAL A 319 17.45 -15.16 1.47
CA VAL A 319 18.10 -14.69 2.71
C VAL A 319 18.20 -13.17 2.74
N LEU A 320 18.43 -12.52 1.59
CA LEU A 320 18.53 -11.07 1.52
C LEU A 320 17.21 -10.41 1.92
N TYR A 321 16.09 -10.96 1.45
CA TYR A 321 14.75 -10.52 1.84
C TYR A 321 14.50 -10.78 3.33
N SER A 322 14.84 -11.95 3.87
CA SER A 322 14.70 -12.23 5.31
C SER A 322 15.50 -11.25 6.19
N ASN A 323 16.68 -10.84 5.74
CA ASN A 323 17.55 -9.89 6.43
C ASN A 323 17.05 -8.45 6.32
N ARG A 324 16.56 -8.03 5.16
CA ARG A 324 16.01 -6.69 4.95
C ARG A 324 14.65 -6.52 5.65
N SER A 325 13.82 -7.57 5.67
CA SER A 325 12.60 -7.66 6.49
C SER A 325 12.87 -7.37 7.98
N LEU A 326 13.94 -7.95 8.54
CA LEU A 326 14.35 -7.63 9.91
C LEU A 326 14.65 -6.14 10.10
N CYS A 327 15.32 -5.51 9.13
CA CYS A 327 15.67 -4.10 9.21
C CYS A 327 14.41 -3.25 9.24
N TYR A 328 13.44 -3.52 8.37
CA TYR A 328 12.16 -2.84 8.34
C TYR A 328 11.37 -2.99 9.65
N LEU A 329 11.32 -4.18 10.24
CA LEU A 329 10.70 -4.38 11.57
C LEU A 329 11.35 -3.50 12.64
N LYS A 330 12.66 -3.31 12.58
CA LYS A 330 13.40 -2.48 13.54
C LYS A 330 13.28 -0.98 13.27
N CYS A 331 12.86 -0.60 12.07
CA CYS A 331 12.57 0.77 11.67
C CYS A 331 11.09 1.17 11.85
N GLY A 332 10.21 0.24 12.24
CA GLY A 332 8.76 0.51 12.28
C GLY A 332 8.14 0.61 10.88
N GLU A 333 8.70 -0.14 9.92
CA GLU A 333 8.20 -0.24 8.54
C GLU A 333 7.56 -1.63 8.37
N GLU A 334 6.48 -1.90 9.11
CA GLU A 334 5.90 -3.25 9.25
C GLU A 334 5.42 -3.84 7.91
N TYR A 335 4.86 -3.01 7.04
CA TYR A 335 4.41 -3.44 5.71
C TYR A 335 5.58 -3.83 4.81
N ASP A 336 6.65 -3.03 4.76
CA ASP A 336 7.86 -3.37 4.00
C ASP A 336 8.52 -4.65 4.56
N ALA A 337 8.47 -4.85 5.89
CA ALA A 337 8.92 -6.08 6.52
C ALA A 337 8.10 -7.30 6.11
N LEU A 338 6.77 -7.18 6.08
CA LEU A 338 5.85 -8.24 5.68
C LEU A 338 6.05 -8.63 4.21
N ILE A 339 6.25 -7.64 3.33
CA ILE A 339 6.54 -7.84 1.90
C ILE A 339 7.79 -8.71 1.74
N ASP A 340 8.89 -8.31 2.37
CA ASP A 340 10.14 -9.07 2.28
C ASP A 340 10.03 -10.46 2.91
N ALA A 341 9.22 -10.62 3.97
CA ALA A 341 8.97 -11.93 4.56
C ALA A 341 8.21 -12.86 3.60
N ASN A 342 7.19 -12.36 2.90
CA ASN A 342 6.45 -13.11 1.89
C ASN A 342 7.33 -13.43 0.68
N ALA A 343 8.15 -12.48 0.21
CA ALA A 343 9.12 -12.73 -0.86
C ALA A 343 10.12 -13.84 -0.48
N CYS A 344 10.63 -13.82 0.76
CA CYS A 344 11.48 -14.89 1.28
C CYS A 344 10.78 -16.26 1.25
N ILE A 345 9.52 -16.35 1.68
CA ILE A 345 8.74 -17.61 1.68
C ILE A 345 8.47 -18.09 0.25
N SER A 346 8.17 -17.16 -0.66
CA SER A 346 7.92 -17.48 -2.07
C SER A 346 9.18 -18.07 -2.74
N LEU A 347 10.35 -17.47 -2.47
CA LEU A 347 11.63 -17.91 -3.02
C LEU A 347 12.14 -19.22 -2.39
N ASP A 348 12.00 -19.38 -1.08
CA ASP A 348 12.34 -20.61 -0.37
C ASP A 348 11.29 -21.00 0.69
N PRO A 349 10.26 -21.77 0.29
CA PRO A 349 9.20 -22.22 1.19
C PRO A 349 9.68 -23.15 2.33
N LYS A 350 10.91 -23.67 2.26
CA LYS A 350 11.48 -24.52 3.32
C LYS A 350 12.24 -23.70 4.37
N TRP A 351 12.45 -22.42 4.12
CA TRP A 351 13.17 -21.52 5.01
C TRP A 351 12.27 -21.00 6.14
N HIS A 352 12.27 -21.69 7.28
CA HIS A 352 11.46 -21.33 8.46
C HIS A 352 11.58 -19.87 8.94
N LYS A 353 12.73 -19.17 8.76
CA LYS A 353 12.83 -17.76 9.17
C LYS A 353 11.95 -16.81 8.35
N GLY A 354 11.56 -17.15 7.12
CA GLY A 354 10.62 -16.34 6.34
C GLY A 354 9.27 -16.26 7.05
N TYR A 355 8.77 -17.42 7.51
CA TYR A 355 7.57 -17.52 8.33
C TYR A 355 7.66 -16.79 9.66
N TYR A 356 8.82 -16.84 10.32
CA TYR A 356 9.05 -16.05 11.53
C TYR A 356 8.95 -14.53 11.27
N ARG A 357 9.61 -14.05 10.20
CA ARG A 357 9.55 -12.64 9.80
C ARG A 357 8.12 -12.20 9.46
N LYS A 358 7.38 -13.05 8.76
CA LYS A 358 5.98 -12.81 8.40
C LYS A 358 5.11 -12.67 9.65
N GLY A 359 5.20 -13.64 10.57
CA GLY A 359 4.45 -13.58 11.82
C GLY A 359 4.81 -12.36 12.66
N ALA A 360 6.10 -12.00 12.74
CA ALA A 360 6.54 -10.82 13.48
C ALA A 360 6.00 -9.50 12.88
N ALA A 361 5.95 -9.38 11.56
CA ALA A 361 5.36 -8.20 10.90
C ALA A 361 3.85 -8.12 11.14
N LEU A 362 3.14 -9.24 11.03
CA LEU A 362 1.70 -9.31 11.29
C LEU A 362 1.35 -9.01 12.75
N MET A 363 2.19 -9.44 13.70
CA MET A 363 2.05 -9.04 15.11
C MET A 363 2.11 -7.53 15.29
N SER A 364 3.04 -6.85 14.61
CA SER A 364 3.15 -5.39 14.66
C SER A 364 2.00 -4.67 13.95
N LEU A 365 1.38 -5.32 12.97
CA LEU A 365 0.15 -4.87 12.29
C LEU A 365 -1.14 -5.21 13.04
N LEU A 366 -1.04 -5.88 14.20
CA LEU A 366 -2.18 -6.37 14.99
C LEU A 366 -3.04 -7.44 14.28
N GLU A 367 -2.54 -8.05 13.21
CA GLU A 367 -3.17 -9.17 12.51
C GLU A 367 -2.82 -10.50 13.19
N TYR A 368 -3.32 -10.69 14.41
CA TYR A 368 -2.85 -11.75 15.31
C TYR A 368 -3.17 -13.17 14.82
N LYS A 369 -4.28 -13.35 14.11
CA LYS A 369 -4.69 -14.66 13.56
C LYS A 369 -3.74 -15.10 12.45
N GLU A 370 -3.48 -14.23 11.50
CA GLU A 370 -2.59 -14.44 10.38
C GLU A 370 -1.14 -14.60 10.88
N ALA A 371 -0.75 -13.86 11.92
CA ALA A 371 0.52 -14.02 12.60
C ALA A 371 0.68 -15.44 13.19
N SER A 372 -0.35 -15.90 13.91
CA SER A 372 -0.40 -17.26 14.49
C SER A 372 -0.27 -18.34 13.40
N ASP A 373 -1.01 -18.21 12.30
CA ASP A 373 -0.94 -19.13 11.16
C ASP A 373 0.45 -19.16 10.53
N ALA A 374 1.10 -17.99 10.38
CA ALA A 374 2.45 -17.88 9.87
C ALA A 374 3.47 -18.57 10.78
N PHE A 375 3.41 -18.33 12.10
CA PHE A 375 4.28 -19.01 13.05
C PHE A 375 4.03 -20.52 13.08
N SER A 376 2.78 -20.96 13.03
CA SER A 376 2.39 -22.37 12.95
C SER A 376 2.98 -23.06 11.71
N ALA A 377 2.91 -22.41 10.54
CA ALA A 377 3.53 -22.88 9.32
C ALA A 377 5.06 -23.00 9.45
N GLY A 378 5.72 -22.01 10.08
CA GLY A 378 7.15 -22.07 10.38
C GLY A 378 7.53 -23.20 11.35
N MET A 379 6.69 -23.46 12.36
CA MET A 379 6.91 -24.53 13.34
C MET A 379 6.80 -25.91 12.72
N LYS A 380 5.94 -26.10 11.70
CA LYS A 380 5.91 -27.35 10.92
C LYS A 380 7.25 -27.65 10.25
N LEU A 381 7.97 -26.62 9.83
CA LEU A 381 9.30 -26.75 9.23
C LEU A 381 10.42 -26.92 10.27
N LYS A 382 10.31 -26.25 11.43
CA LYS A 382 11.28 -26.34 12.52
C LYS A 382 10.59 -26.40 13.89
N PRO A 383 10.12 -27.60 14.31
CA PRO A 383 9.29 -27.75 15.51
C PRO A 383 9.96 -27.34 16.82
N ASN A 384 11.28 -27.46 16.91
CA ASN A 384 12.05 -27.19 18.14
C ASN A 384 12.51 -25.72 18.27
N ASN A 385 11.99 -24.80 17.45
CA ASN A 385 12.36 -23.40 17.53
C ASN A 385 11.61 -22.69 18.67
N LYS A 386 12.25 -22.58 19.85
CA LYS A 386 11.68 -21.93 21.04
C LYS A 386 11.23 -20.49 20.80
N GLU A 387 11.99 -19.71 20.04
CA GLU A 387 11.67 -18.31 19.72
C GLU A 387 10.35 -18.21 18.94
N MET A 388 10.13 -19.13 18.01
CA MET A 388 8.90 -19.18 17.21
C MET A 388 7.72 -19.74 17.98
N GLN A 389 7.94 -20.71 18.87
CA GLN A 389 6.90 -21.22 19.79
C GLN A 389 6.42 -20.12 20.73
N GLU A 390 7.33 -19.28 21.24
CA GLU A 390 6.97 -18.15 22.08
C GLU A 390 6.16 -17.12 21.30
N ALA A 391 6.65 -16.69 20.13
CA ALA A 391 5.93 -15.73 19.29
C ALA A 391 4.54 -16.22 18.87
N HIS A 392 4.37 -17.53 18.62
CA HIS A 392 3.05 -18.13 18.38
C HIS A 392 2.14 -18.05 19.62
N ARG A 393 2.67 -18.30 20.83
CA ARG A 393 1.89 -18.15 22.06
C ARG A 393 1.45 -16.71 22.28
N GLU A 394 2.34 -15.75 22.09
CA GLU A 394 2.05 -14.32 22.17
C GLU A 394 0.92 -13.92 21.19
N ALA A 395 0.98 -14.40 19.95
CA ALA A 395 -0.07 -14.16 18.96
C ALA A 395 -1.43 -14.70 19.41
N VAL A 396 -1.48 -15.95 19.91
CA VAL A 396 -2.73 -16.57 20.41
C VAL A 396 -3.28 -15.84 21.64
N GLU A 397 -2.42 -15.37 22.54
CA GLU A 397 -2.83 -14.58 23.70
C GLU A 397 -3.38 -13.21 23.30
N ALA A 398 -2.76 -12.54 22.32
CA ALA A 398 -3.27 -11.27 21.78
C ALA A 398 -4.66 -11.43 21.15
N MET A 399 -4.88 -12.49 20.35
CA MET A 399 -6.20 -12.82 19.79
C MET A 399 -7.27 -12.99 20.88
N ARG A 400 -6.93 -13.66 21.98
CA ARG A 400 -7.86 -13.90 23.08
C ARG A 400 -8.22 -12.60 23.81
N LYS A 401 -7.26 -11.69 23.97
CA LYS A 401 -7.49 -10.38 24.59
C LYS A 401 -8.45 -9.55 23.75
N GLU A 402 -8.23 -9.47 22.43
CA GLU A 402 -9.10 -8.77 21.48
C GLU A 402 -10.54 -9.30 21.51
N GLN A 403 -10.73 -10.62 21.64
CA GLN A 403 -12.06 -11.23 21.76
C GLN A 403 -12.71 -11.07 23.14
N SER A 404 -11.92 -10.79 24.18
CA SER A 404 -12.39 -10.64 25.57
C SER A 404 -12.71 -9.20 25.96
N GLU A 405 -12.27 -8.22 25.17
CA GLU A 405 -12.71 -6.83 25.34
C GLU A 405 -14.16 -6.70 24.84
N PRO A 406 -15.13 -6.37 25.70
CA PRO A 406 -16.49 -6.17 25.26
C PRO A 406 -16.51 -5.00 24.27
N SER A 407 -17.04 -5.28 23.08
CA SER A 407 -17.41 -4.24 22.12
C SER A 407 -18.16 -3.12 22.83
N LEU A 408 -17.58 -1.92 22.86
CA LEU A 408 -18.25 -0.69 23.28
C LEU A 408 -19.46 -0.33 22.41
N TYR A 409 -19.81 -1.17 21.42
CA TYR A 409 -20.99 -1.06 20.55
C TYR A 409 -22.13 -2.03 20.92
N ALA A 410 -22.09 -2.70 22.06
CA ALA A 410 -23.21 -3.50 22.58
C ALA A 410 -23.80 -2.89 23.85
N LEU A 411 -24.43 -1.72 23.72
CA LEU A 411 -25.45 -1.27 24.66
C LEU A 411 -26.66 -0.84 23.83
N ASP A 412 -27.69 -1.70 23.86
CA ASP A 412 -29.06 -1.47 23.38
C ASP A 412 -29.74 -0.28 24.07
#